data_AF-A0A2C9LX92-F1
#
_entry.id   AF-A0A2C9LX92-F1
#
_cell.length_a   1.000
_cell.length_b   1.000
_cell.length_c   1.000
_cell.angle_alpha   90.00
_cell.angle_beta   90.00
_cell.angle_gamma   90.00
#
_symmetry.space_group_name_H-M   'P 1'
#
loop_
_entity.id
_entity.type
_entity.pdbx_description
1 polymer ?
#
loop_
_entity_poly.entity_id
_entity_poly.type
_entity_poly.pdbx_seq_one_letter_code
_entity_poly.pdbx_strand_id
1 'polypeptide(L)'
;YGPPGTGKTLMARQIGKMLNAREPQIVNGPQILDKYVGESEANIRKLFAAAEEEEKRSGAASGLHIIIFDEIDAICKARGSVAGNSAVHDTVVNQLLTKLDGVEQLNNILVIGMTNRKD
;
A
#
# COMPACT_ATOMS: atom_id res chain seq x y z
N TYR A 1 -9.04 0.40 10.95
CA TYR A 1 -10.22 -0.40 10.57
C TYR A 1 -11.47 0.19 11.23
N GLY A 2 -12.67 -0.18 10.77
CA GLY A 2 -13.94 0.23 11.37
C GLY A 2 -15.09 0.25 10.37
N PRO A 3 -16.36 0.40 10.80
CA PRO A 3 -17.51 0.38 9.89
C PRO A 3 -17.41 1.48 8.82
N PRO A 4 -18.02 1.31 7.63
CA PRO A 4 -18.01 2.34 6.58
C PRO A 4 -18.65 3.65 7.09
N GLY A 5 -18.22 4.78 6.53
CA GLY A 5 -18.74 6.10 6.91
C GLY A 5 -18.14 6.73 8.17
N THR A 6 -17.18 6.08 8.85
CA THR A 6 -16.49 6.65 10.04
C THR A 6 -15.35 7.62 9.73
N GLY A 7 -15.20 8.05 8.47
CA GLY A 7 -14.17 9.02 8.09
C GLY A 7 -12.74 8.47 8.05
N LYS A 8 -12.53 7.15 7.97
CA LYS A 8 -11.19 6.52 7.90
C LYS A 8 -10.32 7.12 6.79
N THR A 9 -10.84 7.16 5.56
CA THR A 9 -10.15 7.74 4.40
C THR A 9 -9.84 9.23 4.61
N LEU A 10 -10.73 9.95 5.30
CA LEU A 10 -10.52 11.36 5.63
C LEU A 10 -9.40 11.51 6.67
N MET A 11 -9.36 10.68 7.71
CA MET A 11 -8.27 10.68 8.69
C MET A 11 -6.92 10.38 8.04
N ALA A 12 -6.83 9.37 7.18
CA ALA A 12 -5.57 9.04 6.51
C ALA A 12 -5.08 10.20 5.61
N ARG A 13 -5.99 10.85 4.88
CA ARG A 13 -5.68 12.06 4.10
C ARG A 13 -5.17 13.21 4.97
N GLN A 14 -5.79 13.43 6.13
CA GLN A 14 -5.37 14.48 7.06
C GLN A 14 -4.03 14.17 7.70
N ILE A 15 -3.77 12.92 8.10
CA ILE A 15 -2.46 12.49 8.59
C ILE A 15 -1.39 12.76 7.53
N GLY A 16 -1.67 12.44 6.26
CA GLY A 16 -0.77 12.74 5.15
C GLY A 16 -0.42 14.23 5.03
N LYS A 17 -1.44 15.09 5.16
CA LYS A 17 -1.25 16.55 5.15
C LYS A 17 -0.53 17.08 6.39
N MET A 18 -0.83 16.56 7.57
CA MET A 18 -0.28 17.03 8.85
C MET A 18 1.18 16.67 9.04
N LEU A 19 1.63 15.53 8.49
CA LEU A 19 3.03 15.11 8.56
C LEU A 19 3.97 15.97 7.69
N ASN A 20 3.44 16.99 7.01
CA ASN A 20 4.16 17.83 6.04
C ASN A 20 4.97 16.99 5.03
N ALA A 21 4.50 15.76 4.84
CA ALA A 21 5.05 14.79 3.92
C ALA A 21 4.62 15.18 2.51
N ARG A 22 5.19 14.49 1.53
CA ARG A 22 4.73 14.63 0.14
C ARG A 22 3.25 14.29 0.03
N GLU A 23 2.67 14.68 -1.10
CA GLU A 23 1.29 14.39 -1.41
C GLU A 23 1.03 12.88 -1.25
N PRO A 24 0.14 12.47 -0.33
CA PRO A 24 -0.02 11.07 0.02
C PRO A 24 -0.60 10.30 -1.17
N GLN A 25 0.02 9.17 -1.50
CA GLN A 25 -0.45 8.33 -2.58
C GLN A 25 -1.58 7.45 -2.08
N ILE A 26 -2.79 7.70 -2.59
CA ILE A 26 -3.97 6.93 -2.22
C ILE A 26 -4.21 5.88 -3.29
N VAL A 27 -4.22 4.63 -2.86
CA VAL A 27 -4.42 3.48 -3.73
C VAL A 27 -5.60 2.69 -3.21
N ASN A 28 -6.58 2.45 -4.08
CA ASN A 28 -7.74 1.66 -3.72
C ASN A 28 -7.47 0.17 -4.01
N GLY A 29 -7.82 -0.71 -3.08
CA GLY A 29 -7.61 -2.15 -3.17
C GLY A 29 -8.05 -2.75 -4.51
N PRO A 30 -9.31 -2.55 -4.92
CA PRO A 30 -9.82 -3.02 -6.21
C PRO A 30 -9.12 -2.42 -7.42
N GLN A 31 -8.67 -1.15 -7.36
CA GLN A 31 -7.98 -0.52 -8.50
C GLN A 31 -6.64 -1.19 -8.83
N ILE A 32 -5.98 -1.80 -7.85
CA ILE A 32 -4.76 -2.59 -8.10
C ILE A 32 -5.12 -3.88 -8.83
N LEU A 33 -6.26 -4.50 -8.51
CA LEU A 33 -6.66 -5.81 -9.00
C LEU A 33 -7.34 -5.78 -10.37
N ASP A 34 -8.06 -4.70 -10.69
CA ASP A 34 -8.78 -4.53 -11.96
C ASP A 34 -7.85 -4.31 -13.15
N LYS A 35 -6.64 -3.81 -12.91
CA LYS A 35 -5.60 -3.75 -13.95
C LYS A 35 -5.01 -5.15 -14.11
N TYR A 36 -4.75 -5.58 -15.35
CA TYR A 36 -4.18 -6.89 -15.65
C TYR A 36 -3.07 -7.29 -14.67
N VAL A 37 -3.10 -8.53 -14.16
CA VAL A 37 -2.23 -9.05 -13.07
C VAL A 37 -0.77 -8.59 -13.12
N GLY A 38 -0.14 -8.66 -14.29
CA GLY A 38 1.26 -8.24 -14.46
C GLY A 38 1.48 -6.72 -14.31
N GLU A 39 0.46 -5.92 -14.63
CA GLU A 39 0.45 -4.48 -14.43
C GLU A 39 0.23 -4.10 -12.95
N SER A 40 -0.53 -4.90 -12.20
CA SER A 40 -0.73 -4.73 -10.75
C SER A 40 0.58 -4.78 -9.97
N GLU A 41 1.39 -5.81 -10.23
CA GLU A 41 2.71 -5.99 -9.58
C GLU A 41 3.68 -4.87 -9.98
N ALA A 42 3.69 -4.49 -11.26
CA ALA A 42 4.50 -3.38 -11.75
C ALA A 42 4.09 -2.05 -11.11
N ASN A 43 2.79 -1.83 -10.88
CA ASN A 43 2.29 -0.64 -10.21
C ASN A 43 2.71 -0.59 -8.74
N ILE A 44 2.61 -1.71 -8.00
CA ILE A 44 3.15 -1.77 -6.63
C ILE A 44 4.64 -1.44 -6.63
N ARG A 45 5.43 -2.05 -7.52
CA ARG A 45 6.86 -1.76 -7.58
C ARG A 45 7.14 -0.28 -7.86
N LYS A 46 6.37 0.35 -8.75
CA LYS A 46 6.49 1.79 -9.05
C LYS A 46 6.14 2.69 -7.86
N LEU A 47 5.14 2.32 -7.05
CA LEU A 47 4.76 3.08 -5.84
C LEU A 47 5.94 3.15 -4.85
N PHE A 48 6.61 2.03 -4.61
CA PHE A 48 7.76 1.97 -3.71
C PHE A 48 9.07 2.47 -4.35
N ALA A 49 9.21 2.39 -5.68
CA ALA A 49 10.43 2.78 -6.39
C ALA A 49 10.82 4.26 -6.16
N ALA A 50 9.83 5.16 -6.11
CA ALA A 50 10.08 6.58 -5.86
C ALA A 50 10.69 6.82 -4.46
N ALA A 51 10.24 6.07 -3.46
CA ALA A 51 10.74 6.15 -2.11
C ALA A 51 12.11 5.46 -1.95
N GLU A 52 12.28 4.28 -2.54
CA GLU A 52 13.56 3.56 -2.62
C GLU A 52 14.66 4.41 -3.27
N GLU A 53 14.35 5.03 -4.40
CA GLU A 53 15.30 5.84 -5.15
C GLU A 53 15.73 7.08 -4.35
N GLU A 54 14.80 7.71 -3.65
CA GLU A 54 15.12 8.86 -2.81
C GLU A 54 15.88 8.49 -1.54
N GLU A 55 15.56 7.36 -0.91
CA GLU A 55 16.34 6.85 0.21
C GLU A 55 17.78 6.56 -0.23
N LYS A 56 17.98 6.00 -1.42
CA LYS A 56 19.32 5.78 -1.98
C LYS A 56 20.07 7.08 -2.28
N ARG A 57 19.37 8.11 -2.74
CA ARG A 57 19.99 9.41 -3.09
C ARG A 57 20.27 10.29 -1.87
N SER A 58 19.37 10.29 -0.89
CA SER A 58 19.34 11.28 0.19
C SER A 58 19.46 10.66 1.59
N GLY A 59 19.42 9.33 1.72
CA GLY A 59 19.59 8.61 2.98
C GLY A 59 18.67 9.15 4.07
N ALA A 60 19.25 9.51 5.21
CA ALA A 60 18.54 10.05 6.37
C ALA A 60 17.86 11.42 6.13
N ALA A 61 18.17 12.12 5.03
CA ALA A 61 17.52 13.37 4.64
C ALA A 61 16.37 13.17 3.65
N SER A 62 16.02 11.91 3.32
CA SER A 62 14.89 11.62 2.43
C SER A 62 13.56 12.04 3.05
N GLY A 63 12.65 12.54 2.21
CA GLY A 63 11.32 12.92 2.66
C GLY A 63 10.45 11.71 3.00
N LEU A 64 9.50 11.90 3.92
CA LEU A 64 8.53 10.85 4.24
C LEU A 64 7.57 10.64 3.05
N HIS A 65 7.52 9.40 2.56
CA HIS A 65 6.58 8.92 1.54
C HIS A 65 5.42 8.22 2.24
N ILE A 66 4.20 8.72 2.01
CA ILE A 66 3.00 8.15 2.63
C ILE A 66 2.18 7.44 1.57
N ILE A 67 1.99 6.13 1.76
CA ILE A 67 1.17 5.29 0.89
C ILE A 67 -0.06 4.86 1.67
N ILE A 68 -1.23 5.28 1.20
CA ILE A 68 -2.53 5.01 1.82
C ILE A 68 -3.22 3.94 0.98
N PHE A 69 -3.42 2.75 1.54
CA PHE A 69 -4.22 1.70 0.94
C PHE A 69 -5.64 1.77 1.51
N ASP A 70 -6.62 2.11 0.67
CA ASP A 70 -8.03 1.97 1.02
C ASP A 70 -8.53 0.59 0.59
N GLU A 71 -9.47 0.03 1.35
CA GLU A 71 -9.98 -1.34 1.15
C GLU A 71 -8.85 -2.38 0.99
N ILE A 72 -7.86 -2.32 1.88
CA ILE A 72 -6.69 -3.22 1.83
C ILE A 72 -7.09 -4.70 1.95
N ASP A 73 -8.24 -4.98 2.56
CA ASP A 73 -8.86 -6.30 2.64
C ASP A 73 -9.26 -6.87 1.28
N ALA A 74 -9.45 -6.04 0.26
CA ALA A 74 -9.69 -6.50 -1.11
C ALA A 74 -8.44 -7.19 -1.70
N ILE A 75 -7.24 -6.71 -1.34
CA ILE A 75 -5.95 -7.24 -1.79
C ILE A 75 -5.47 -8.33 -0.84
N CYS A 76 -5.49 -8.06 0.47
CA CYS A 76 -4.93 -8.90 1.53
C CYS A 76 -5.94 -9.92 2.08
N LYS A 77 -6.53 -10.74 1.22
CA LYS A 77 -7.40 -11.84 1.66
C LYS A 77 -6.59 -12.99 2.25
N ALA A 78 -7.16 -13.71 3.23
CA ALA A 78 -6.54 -14.89 3.80
C ALA A 78 -6.27 -15.95 2.72
N ARG A 79 -5.02 -16.43 2.66
CA ARG A 79 -4.56 -17.47 1.73
C ARG A 79 -5.47 -18.70 1.84
N GLY A 80 -5.98 -19.19 0.71
CA GLY A 80 -6.78 -20.41 0.63
C GLY A 80 -8.30 -20.25 0.81
N SER A 81 -8.83 -19.02 0.91
CA SER A 81 -10.27 -18.79 1.13
C SER A 81 -11.16 -18.86 -0.13
N VAL A 82 -10.61 -18.81 -1.35
CA VAL A 82 -11.41 -18.85 -2.59
C VAL A 82 -10.78 -19.76 -3.65
N ALA A 83 -11.41 -20.91 -3.90
CA ALA A 83 -11.09 -21.79 -5.02
C ALA A 83 -11.41 -21.08 -6.35
N GLY A 84 -10.38 -20.59 -7.05
CA GLY A 84 -10.51 -20.12 -8.45
C GLY A 84 -9.71 -18.86 -8.79
N ASN A 85 -9.72 -17.83 -7.93
CA ASN A 85 -9.12 -16.51 -8.24
C ASN A 85 -8.02 -16.05 -7.26
N SER A 86 -7.71 -16.81 -6.21
CA SER A 86 -6.76 -16.37 -5.15
C SER A 86 -5.30 -16.27 -5.58
N ALA A 87 -4.86 -16.96 -6.64
CA ALA A 87 -3.44 -16.97 -7.01
C ALA A 87 -2.90 -15.57 -7.34
N VAL A 88 -3.70 -14.75 -8.01
CA VAL A 88 -3.37 -13.36 -8.37
C VAL A 88 -3.27 -12.47 -7.14
N HIS A 89 -4.24 -12.59 -6.23
CA HIS A 89 -4.22 -11.84 -4.98
C HIS A 89 -2.98 -12.17 -4.15
N ASP A 90 -2.64 -13.47 -4.07
CA ASP A 90 -1.50 -13.93 -3.30
C ASP A 90 -0.16 -13.39 -3.85
N THR A 91 0.02 -13.29 -5.18
CA THR A 91 1.28 -12.71 -5.73
C THR A 91 1.40 -11.21 -5.45
N VAL A 92 0.31 -10.46 -5.58
CA VAL A 92 0.26 -9.02 -5.28
C VAL A 92 0.55 -8.76 -3.79
N VAL A 93 -0.04 -9.54 -2.89
CA VAL A 93 0.23 -9.46 -1.44
C VAL A 93 1.68 -9.81 -1.13
N ASN A 94 2.22 -10.88 -1.72
CA ASN A 94 3.62 -11.25 -1.52
C ASN A 94 4.57 -10.17 -2.03
N GLN A 95 4.26 -9.52 -3.14
CA GLN A 95 5.06 -8.42 -3.69
C GLN A 95 5.02 -7.18 -2.77
N LEU A 96 3.87 -6.89 -2.13
CA LEU A 96 3.73 -5.82 -1.15
C LEU A 96 4.52 -6.14 0.14
N LEU A 97 4.39 -7.36 0.67
CA LEU A 97 5.16 -7.82 1.84
C LEU A 97 6.66 -7.79 1.57
N THR A 98 7.11 -8.27 0.41
CA THR A 98 8.53 -8.21 0.01
C THR A 98 9.06 -6.79 -0.08
N LYS A 99 8.21 -5.80 -0.40
CA LYS A 99 8.58 -4.38 -0.43
C LYS A 99 8.62 -3.73 0.95
N LEU A 100 7.79 -4.20 1.87
CA LEU A 100 7.80 -3.75 3.27
C LEU A 100 8.93 -4.39 4.09
N ASP A 101 9.13 -5.70 3.91
CA ASP A 101 10.12 -6.53 4.62
C ASP A 101 11.47 -6.61 3.90
N GLY A 102 11.61 -5.91 2.77
CA GLY A 102 12.78 -6.01 1.89
C GLY A 102 14.12 -5.78 2.58
N VAL A 103 15.18 -6.27 1.95
CA VAL A 103 16.57 -6.25 2.47
C VAL A 103 17.07 -4.83 2.80
N GLU A 104 16.52 -3.82 2.12
CA GLU A 104 16.74 -2.41 2.42
C GLU A 104 15.50 -1.91 3.17
N GLN A 105 15.61 -1.86 4.50
CA GLN A 105 14.52 -1.39 5.35
C GLN A 105 14.30 0.10 5.08
N LEU A 106 13.19 0.44 4.42
CA LEU A 106 12.94 1.79 3.95
C LEU A 106 12.48 2.67 5.11
N ASN A 107 13.38 3.50 5.63
CA ASN A 107 13.09 4.32 6.82
C ASN A 107 12.26 5.55 6.49
N ASN A 108 12.02 5.80 5.20
CA ASN A 108 11.31 6.97 4.70
C ASN A 108 9.88 6.68 4.21
N ILE A 109 9.33 5.48 4.50
CA ILE A 109 7.98 5.10 4.05
C ILE A 109 7.04 4.90 5.24
N LEU A 110 5.86 5.51 5.16
CA LEU A 110 4.73 5.24 6.03
C LEU A 110 3.60 4.63 5.20
N VAL A 111 3.25 3.38 5.49
CA VAL A 111 2.11 2.69 4.88
C VAL A 111 0.91 2.70 5.81
N ILE A 112 -0.22 3.21 5.33
CA ILE A 112 -1.48 3.30 6.07
C ILE A 112 -2.51 2.40 5.38
N GLY A 113 -2.81 1.24 5.98
CA GLY A 113 -3.87 0.35 5.52
C GLY A 113 -5.22 0.67 6.17
N MET A 114 -6.24 0.84 5.34
CA MET A 114 -7.63 1.03 5.77
C MET A 114 -8.47 -0.13 5.28
N THR A 115 -9.33 -0.62 6.16
CA THR A 115 -10.25 -1.72 5.89
C THR A 115 -11.57 -1.50 6.62
N ASN A 116 -12.66 -1.95 6.01
CA ASN A 116 -13.98 -2.03 6.62
C ASN A 116 -14.22 -3.38 7.35
N ARG A 117 -13.34 -4.36 7.12
CA ARG A 117 -13.40 -5.74 7.60
C ARG A 117 -12.22 -6.01 8.55
N LYS A 118 -12.47 -6.66 9.69
CA LYS A 118 -11.42 -7.00 10.67
C LYS A 118 -10.95 -8.46 10.50
N ASP A 119 -11.72 -9.22 9.74
CA ASP A 119 -11.51 -10.57 9.25
C ASP A 119 -10.30 -10.67 8.32
#